data_AF-A0A438G9B5-F1
#
_entry.id   AF-A0A438G9B5-F1
#
_cell.length_a   1.000
_cell.length_b   1.000
_cell.length_c   1.000
_cell.angle_alpha   90.00
_cell.angle_beta   90.00
_cell.angle_gamma   90.00
#
_symmetry.space_group_name_H-M   'P 1'
#
loop_
_entity.id
_entity.type
_entity.pdbx_description
1 polymer ?
#
loop_
_entity_poly.entity_id
_entity_poly.type
_entity_poly.pdbx_seq_one_letter_code
_entity_poly.pdbx_strand_id
1 'polypeptide(L)'
;MPPLTPLSISYEKLLPMIQGLSDFKWPRPIGTDPSTRDRSRRCAFHKDHGHTTETCRAFQYLVERLIKAGHLKQYLRSDNGGRDASQHHNPGP
;
A
#
# COMPACT_ATOMS: atom_id res chain seq x y z
N MET A 1 -3.36 14.66 5.37
CA MET A 1 -3.38 13.37 4.64
C MET A 1 -4.19 12.39 5.48
N PRO A 2 -5.12 11.62 4.91
CA PRO A 2 -5.77 10.56 5.67
C PRO A 2 -4.72 9.56 6.17
N PRO A 3 -4.97 8.90 7.32
CA PRO A 3 -4.08 7.85 7.80
C PRO A 3 -3.97 6.75 6.73
N LEU A 4 -2.74 6.30 6.45
CA LEU A 4 -2.53 5.19 5.52
C LEU A 4 -3.07 3.92 6.17
N THR A 5 -3.88 3.17 5.43
CA THR A 5 -4.36 1.89 5.92
C THR A 5 -3.17 0.95 6.08
N PRO A 6 -3.00 0.29 7.24
CA PRO A 6 -1.88 -0.63 7.43
C PRO A 6 -2.06 -1.87 6.54
N LEU A 7 -1.04 -2.15 5.75
CA LEU A 7 -1.02 -3.28 4.82
C LEU A 7 -0.08 -4.38 5.33
N SER A 8 -0.39 -5.62 5.00
CA SER A 8 0.45 -6.78 5.31
C SER A 8 1.69 -6.85 4.40
N ILE A 9 1.69 -6.11 3.28
CA ILE A 9 2.77 -6.04 2.30
C ILE A 9 3.16 -4.60 1.98
N SER A 10 4.37 -4.41 1.43
CA SER A 10 4.86 -3.09 1.02
C SER A 10 4.20 -2.57 -0.26
N TYR A 11 4.23 -1.26 -0.45
CA TYR A 11 3.72 -0.60 -1.65
C TYR A 11 4.44 -1.09 -2.92
N GLU A 12 5.74 -1.36 -2.85
CA GLU A 12 6.50 -1.91 -3.98
C GLU A 12 5.98 -3.27 -4.45
N LYS A 13 5.53 -4.13 -3.52
CA LYS A 13 4.95 -5.43 -3.85
C LYS A 13 3.53 -5.33 -4.39
N LEU A 14 2.77 -4.31 -3.98
CA LEU A 14 1.43 -4.06 -4.50
C LEU A 14 1.42 -3.58 -5.94
N LEU A 15 2.44 -2.83 -6.35
CA LEU A 15 2.49 -2.25 -7.68
C LEU A 15 2.26 -3.27 -8.82
N PRO A 16 2.96 -4.41 -8.90
CA PRO A 16 2.71 -5.41 -9.95
C PRO A 16 1.31 -6.03 -9.88
N MET A 17 0.72 -6.16 -8.69
CA MET A 17 -0.64 -6.70 -8.51
C MET A 17 -1.68 -5.71 -9.05
N ILE A 18 -1.50 -4.42 -8.76
CA ILE A 18 -2.39 -3.35 -9.20
C ILE A 18 -2.26 -3.13 -10.71
N GLN A 19 -1.06 -3.30 -11.28
CA GLN A 19 -0.84 -3.26 -12.73
C GLN A 19 -1.63 -4.33 -13.50
N GLY A 20 -1.94 -5.45 -12.85
CA GLY A 20 -2.75 -6.52 -13.44
C GLY A 20 -4.26 -6.22 -13.45
N LEU A 21 -4.71 -5.14 -12.80
CA LEU A 21 -6.12 -4.74 -12.83
C LEU A 21 -6.46 -4.07 -14.17
N SER A 22 -7.59 -4.44 -14.75
CA SER A 22 -8.08 -3.94 -16.04
C SER A 22 -8.18 -2.40 -16.09
N ASP A 23 -8.54 -1.78 -14.97
CA ASP A 23 -8.73 -0.33 -14.83
C ASP A 23 -7.43 0.43 -14.49
N PHE A 24 -6.30 -0.26 -14.46
CA PHE A 24 -5.03 0.37 -14.12
C PHE A 24 -4.59 1.34 -15.21
N LYS A 25 -4.28 2.57 -14.79
CA LYS A 25 -3.69 3.59 -15.63
C LYS A 25 -2.43 4.14 -14.99
N TRP A 26 -1.36 4.21 -15.77
CA TRP A 26 -0.13 4.86 -15.35
C TRP A 26 -0.36 6.33 -14.99
N PRO A 27 0.29 6.83 -13.94
CA PRO A 27 0.14 8.21 -13.51
C PRO A 27 0.80 9.17 -14.51
N ARG A 28 0.50 10.46 -14.36
CA ARG A 28 1.28 11.51 -15.03
C ARG A 28 2.72 11.52 -14.48
N PRO A 29 3.71 12.00 -15.25
CA PRO A 29 5.06 12.20 -14.76
C PRO A 29 5.10 13.05 -13.49
N ILE A 30 6.17 12.88 -12.71
CA ILE A 30 6.38 13.67 -11.50
C ILE A 30 6.40 15.15 -11.89
N GLY A 31 5.63 15.99 -11.17
CA GLY A 31 5.49 17.41 -11.48
C GLY A 31 6.64 18.30 -10.97
N THR A 32 7.62 17.74 -10.26
CA THR A 32 8.79 18.48 -9.77
C THR A 32 9.85 18.63 -10.85
N ASP A 33 10.66 19.68 -10.78
CA ASP A 33 11.75 19.89 -11.72
C ASP A 33 12.71 18.67 -11.78
N PRO A 34 12.98 18.08 -12.96
CA PRO A 34 13.86 16.91 -13.09
C PRO A 34 15.28 17.12 -12.60
N SER A 35 15.82 18.34 -12.66
CA SER A 35 17.18 18.66 -12.23
C SER A 35 17.34 18.62 -10.71
N THR A 36 16.26 18.86 -9.97
CA THR A 36 16.24 18.84 -8.50
C THR A 36 15.91 17.47 -7.90
N ARG A 37 15.62 16.46 -8.72
CA ARG A 37 15.23 15.12 -8.25
C ARG A 37 16.43 14.38 -7.67
N ASP A 38 16.23 13.82 -6.48
CA ASP A 38 17.17 12.88 -5.87
C ASP A 38 17.29 11.60 -6.73
N ARG A 39 18.44 11.45 -7.42
CA ARG A 39 18.72 10.31 -8.30
C ARG A 39 18.91 8.99 -7.55
N SER A 40 19.17 9.02 -6.24
CA SER A 40 19.29 7.80 -5.43
C SER A 40 17.95 7.14 -5.15
N ARG A 41 16.84 7.90 -5.27
CA ARG A 41 15.49 7.43 -4.98
C ARG A 41 14.73 7.24 -6.29
N ARG A 42 14.19 6.05 -6.51
CA ARG A 42 13.45 5.71 -7.71
C ARG A 42 12.03 5.25 -7.37
N CYS A 43 11.05 5.82 -8.06
CA CYS A 43 9.65 5.50 -7.93
C CYS A 43 9.26 4.57 -9.09
N ALA A 44 8.96 3.31 -8.80
CA ALA A 44 8.54 2.36 -9.83
C ALA A 44 7.18 2.71 -10.44
N PHE A 45 6.30 3.36 -9.66
CA PHE A 45 4.98 3.82 -10.12
C PHE A 45 5.06 4.93 -11.18
N HIS A 46 6.02 5.86 -11.05
CA HIS A 46 6.28 6.90 -12.04
C HIS A 46 7.34 6.53 -13.07
N LYS A 47 8.09 5.44 -12.83
CA LYS A 47 9.30 5.04 -13.56
C LYS A 47 10.36 6.16 -13.63
N ASP A 48 10.43 6.96 -12.57
CA ASP A 48 11.26 8.17 -12.50
C ASP A 48 11.91 8.32 -11.11
N HIS A 49 12.84 9.26 -10.98
CA HIS A 49 13.61 9.53 -9.77
C HIS A 49 12.98 10.62 -8.88
N GLY A 50 13.50 10.79 -7.68
CA GLY A 50 13.14 11.85 -6.74
C GLY A 50 12.46 11.35 -5.46
N HIS A 51 11.66 10.28 -5.54
CA HIS A 51 11.07 9.62 -4.37
C HIS A 51 10.94 8.12 -4.60
N THR A 52 10.70 7.36 -3.54
CA THR A 52 10.49 5.90 -3.63
C THR A 52 9.02 5.57 -3.82
N THR A 53 8.70 4.37 -4.31
CA THR A 53 7.30 3.91 -4.44
C THR A 53 6.55 3.96 -3.09
N GLU A 54 7.23 3.68 -1.98
CA GLU A 54 6.63 3.72 -0.63
C GLU A 54 6.23 5.13 -0.18
N THR A 55 7.00 6.15 -0.61
CA THR A 55 6.76 7.56 -0.29
C THR A 55 5.94 8.27 -1.38
N CYS A 56 5.51 7.54 -2.40
CA CYS A 56 4.76 8.07 -3.52
C CYS A 56 3.31 8.37 -3.14
N ARG A 57 2.99 9.65 -2.94
CA ARG A 57 1.63 10.09 -2.57
C ARG A 57 0.57 9.69 -3.60
N ALA A 58 0.90 9.75 -4.89
CA ALA A 58 -0.03 9.35 -5.95
C ALA A 58 -0.35 7.86 -5.88
N PHE A 59 0.65 7.02 -5.58
CA PHE A 59 0.47 5.59 -5.43
C PHE A 59 -0.30 5.24 -4.15
N GLN A 60 0.03 5.90 -3.03
CA GLN A 60 -0.72 5.77 -1.77
C GLN A 60 -2.21 6.08 -1.98
N TYR A 61 -2.54 7.15 -2.70
CA TYR A 61 -3.93 7.50 -3.00
C TYR A 61 -4.64 6.45 -3.87
N LEU A 62 -3.93 5.88 -4.85
CA LEU A 62 -4.48 4.80 -5.68
C LEU A 62 -4.79 3.56 -4.83
N VAL A 63 -3.86 3.15 -3.98
CA VAL A 63 -4.03 2.01 -3.06
C VAL A 63 -5.23 2.23 -2.15
N GLU A 64 -5.35 3.40 -1.53
CA GLU A 64 -6.49 3.75 -0.67
C GLU A 64 -7.83 3.68 -1.42
N ARG A 65 -7.87 4.14 -2.67
CA ARG A 65 -9.08 4.01 -3.51
C ARG A 65 -9.44 2.55 -3.78
N LEU A 66 -8.44 1.71 -4.07
CA LEU A 66 -8.65 0.30 -4.34
C LEU A 66 -9.06 -0.49 -3.09
N ILE A 67 -8.56 -0.11 -1.91
CA ILE A 67 -9.01 -0.64 -0.62
C ILE A 67 -10.48 -0.32 -0.40
N LYS A 68 -10.88 0.95 -0.60
CA LYS A 68 -12.28 1.39 -0.45
C LYS A 68 -13.21 0.72 -1.45
N ALA A 69 -12.74 0.48 -2.67
CA ALA A 69 -13.46 -0.30 -3.68
C ALA A 69 -13.49 -1.81 -3.38
N GLY A 70 -12.69 -2.29 -2.43
CA GLY A 70 -12.67 -3.67 -1.97
C GLY A 70 -11.68 -4.58 -2.69
N HIS A 71 -10.90 -4.09 -3.66
CA HIS A 71 -9.96 -4.90 -4.45
C HIS A 71 -8.74 -5.38 -3.65
N LEU A 72 -8.32 -4.62 -2.62
CA LEU A 72 -7.11 -4.90 -1.85
C LEU A 72 -7.40 -5.38 -0.42
N LYS A 73 -8.63 -5.81 -0.12
CA LYS A 73 -9.02 -6.27 1.23
C LYS A 73 -8.12 -7.38 1.78
N GLN A 74 -7.65 -8.28 0.93
CA GLN A 74 -6.74 -9.38 1.28
C GLN A 74 -5.36 -8.92 1.79
N TYR A 75 -4.95 -7.68 1.48
CA TYR A 75 -3.67 -7.11 1.89
C TYR A 75 -3.80 -6.18 3.09
N LEU A 76 -5.01 -6.00 3.62
CA LEU A 76 -5.20 -5.27 4.87
C LEU A 76 -4.59 -6.07 6.01
N ARG A 77 -3.76 -5.41 6.81
CA ARG A 77 -3.32 -6.02 8.06
C ARG A 77 -4.53 -6.02 8.99
N SER A 78 -5.14 -7.19 9.19
CA SER A 78 -6.14 -7.34 10.24
C SER A 78 -5.49 -6.95 11.57
N ASP A 79 -6.10 -6.02 12.28
CA ASP A 79 -5.88 -5.75 13.69
C ASP A 79 -6.39 -6.93 14.54
N ASN A 80 -6.06 -8.16 14.17
CA ASN A 80 -6.46 -9.33 14.94
C ASN A 80 -5.50 -9.53 16.12
N GLY A 81 -5.41 -8.50 16.97
CA GLY A 81 -4.82 -8.55 18.29
C GLY A 81 -5.93 -8.38 19.33
N GLY A 82 -6.34 -9.48 19.96
CA GLY A 82 -7.04 -9.42 21.25
C GLY A 82 -8.40 -10.08 21.33
N ARG A 83 -8.58 -11.28 20.75
CA ARG A 83 -9.52 -12.26 21.31
C ARG A 83 -8.84 -13.61 21.38
N ASP A 84 -7.78 -13.67 22.18
CA ASP A 84 -7.44 -14.93 22.84
C ASP A 84 -8.56 -15.17 23.85
N ALA A 85 -9.61 -15.83 23.37
CA ALA A 85 -10.56 -16.50 24.24
C ALA A 85 -9.86 -17.76 24.75
N SER A 86 -8.87 -17.61 25.64
CA SER A 86 -8.52 -18.70 26.55
C SER A 86 -9.65 -18.81 27.58
N GLN A 87 -10.79 -19.33 27.12
CA GLN A 87 -11.68 -20.08 27.99
C GLN A 87 -10.90 -21.31 28.41
N HIS A 88 -10.11 -21.16 29.47
CA HIS A 88 -9.54 -22.27 30.19
C HIS A 88 -10.68 -23.03 30.85
N HIS A 89 -11.29 -23.93 30.08
CA HIS A 89 -12.06 -25.05 30.58
C HIS A 89 -11.18 -25.80 31.59
N ASN A 90 -11.50 -25.69 32.88
CA ASN A 90 -11.07 -26.69 33.85
C ASN A 90 -12.25 -27.63 34.09
N PRO A 91 -12.22 -28.87 33.55
CA PRO A 91 -13.05 -29.93 34.09
C PRO A 91 -12.29 -30.66 35.20
N GLY A 92 -12.95 -30.80 36.35
CA GLY A 92 -12.78 -31.97 37.23
C GLY A 92 -12.38 -31.66 38.68
N PRO A 93 -12.40 -32.69 39.53
CA PRO A 93 -13.46 -33.70 39.74
C PRO A 93 -14.48 -33.28 40.82
#